data_AF-A0A1W9PJU7-F1
#
_entry.id   AF-A0A1W9PJU7-F1
#
_cell.length_a   1.000
_cell.length_b   1.000
_cell.length_c   1.000
_cell.angle_alpha   90.00
_cell.angle_beta   90.00
_cell.angle_gamma   90.00
#
_symmetry.space_group_name_H-M   'P 1'
#
loop_
_entity.id
_entity.type
_entity.pdbx_description
1 polymer ?
#
loop_
_entity_poly.entity_id
_entity_poly.type
_entity_poly.pdbx_seq_one_letter_code
_entity_poly.pdbx_strand_id
1 'polypeptide(L)'
;MTNLQGSDSLRIFLCENQTEFDLLTSGTIPTWSKGVTRPQFGVIILQTANIEPTELTSVLRHELWHAWLGHGLKGVKIPRWFDEGTAVLVSGQKTSRYHVVVSRALLTKSLLSLDEVDDVLRFQLGKAQLAYAESFLAVQYLINKWHWAGIRNFFAILKKQPDWQKSFTQAFGMDQYEFEEIFFNYLHQKYRWNFLLDANLYLWTALPLLVLLAFIIIRLQNRRTVNRWEQETKYFQSPEDYET
;
A
#
# COMPACT_ATOMS: atom_id res chain seq x y z
N MET A 1 33.83 -20.41 -11.21
CA MET A 1 32.61 -20.89 -10.50
C MET A 1 32.97 -21.03 -9.04
N THR A 2 32.74 -19.99 -8.23
CA THR A 2 33.11 -19.96 -6.81
C THR A 2 32.00 -20.59 -5.99
N ASN A 3 32.33 -21.67 -5.28
CA ASN A 3 31.45 -22.41 -4.37
C ASN A 3 30.77 -21.46 -3.38
N LEU A 4 29.45 -21.32 -3.45
CA LEU A 4 28.62 -20.63 -2.45
C LEU A 4 28.23 -21.62 -1.34
N GLN A 5 29.20 -22.03 -0.51
CA GLN A 5 28.87 -22.61 0.79
C GLN A 5 28.53 -21.48 1.76
N GLY A 6 27.42 -21.63 2.51
CA GLY A 6 26.91 -20.62 3.43
C GLY A 6 27.96 -20.23 4.45
N SER A 7 28.44 -18.99 4.37
CA SER A 7 29.41 -18.40 5.28
C SER A 7 28.69 -17.65 6.40
N ASP A 8 29.31 -17.59 7.58
CA ASP A 8 28.98 -16.62 8.66
C ASP A 8 29.18 -15.15 8.23
N SER A 9 29.56 -14.91 6.98
CA SER A 9 29.76 -13.61 6.37
C SER A 9 28.65 -13.29 5.36
N LEU A 10 28.20 -12.03 5.41
CA LEU A 10 27.26 -11.45 4.45
C LEU A 10 28.06 -10.71 3.37
N ARG A 11 27.80 -11.04 2.10
CA ARG A 11 28.40 -10.38 0.93
C ARG A 11 27.36 -9.51 0.25
N ILE A 12 27.72 -8.27 -0.04
CA ILE A 12 26.86 -7.31 -0.72
C ILE A 12 27.51 -6.98 -2.07
N PHE A 13 26.80 -7.26 -3.16
CA PHE A 13 27.18 -6.91 -4.51
C PHE A 13 26.43 -5.64 -4.91
N LEU A 14 27.14 -4.67 -5.49
CA LEU A 14 26.59 -3.43 -6.00
C LEU A 14 26.70 -3.46 -7.52
N CYS A 15 25.55 -3.48 -8.20
CA CYS A 15 25.46 -3.56 -9.64
C CYS A 15 25.22 -2.18 -10.23
N GLU A 16 26.11 -1.74 -11.11
CA GLU A 16 26.06 -0.38 -11.68
C GLU A 16 25.01 -0.24 -12.80
N ASN A 17 24.47 -1.35 -13.30
CA ASN A 17 23.46 -1.38 -14.35
C ASN A 17 22.57 -2.64 -14.29
N GLN A 18 21.45 -2.59 -15.02
CA GLN A 18 20.46 -3.66 -15.06
C GLN A 18 21.02 -4.97 -15.61
N THR A 19 21.92 -4.91 -16.59
CA THR A 19 22.52 -6.11 -17.19
C THR A 19 23.32 -6.92 -16.17
N GLU A 20 24.11 -6.24 -15.33
CA GLU A 20 24.86 -6.90 -14.25
C GLU A 20 23.93 -7.47 -13.18
N PHE A 21 22.88 -6.73 -12.81
CA PHE A 21 21.87 -7.18 -11.86
C PHE A 21 21.13 -8.43 -12.37
N ASP A 22 20.72 -8.43 -13.63
CA ASP A 22 20.04 -9.58 -14.26
C ASP A 22 20.97 -10.78 -14.36
N LEU A 23 22.26 -10.58 -14.66
CA LEU A 23 23.25 -11.64 -14.70
C LEU A 23 23.39 -12.34 -13.35
N LEU A 24 23.53 -11.57 -12.26
CA LEU A 24 23.69 -12.11 -10.91
C LEU A 24 22.39 -12.71 -10.34
N THR A 25 21.23 -12.31 -10.86
CA THR A 25 19.91 -12.81 -10.44
C THR A 25 19.29 -13.82 -11.41
N SER A 26 20.03 -14.19 -12.47
CA SER A 26 19.56 -15.06 -13.56
C SER A 26 18.30 -14.55 -14.27
N GLY A 27 18.05 -13.24 -14.25
CA GLY A 27 16.87 -12.59 -14.87
C GLY A 27 15.53 -13.00 -14.25
N THR A 28 15.54 -13.60 -13.06
CA THR A 28 14.33 -14.09 -12.39
C THR A 28 13.64 -13.03 -11.53
N ILE A 29 14.32 -11.92 -11.29
CA ILE A 29 13.84 -10.84 -10.44
C ILE A 29 13.19 -9.76 -11.33
N PRO A 30 11.98 -9.27 -10.99
CA PRO A 30 11.34 -8.22 -11.77
C PRO A 30 12.17 -6.94 -11.86
N THR A 31 12.05 -6.24 -12.98
CA THR A 31 12.78 -4.99 -13.26
C THR A 31 12.46 -3.85 -12.30
N TRP A 32 11.33 -3.93 -11.59
CA TRP A 32 10.97 -2.97 -10.55
C TRP A 32 11.72 -3.20 -9.23
N SER A 33 12.35 -4.37 -9.05
CA SER A 33 13.15 -4.61 -7.87
C SER A 33 14.50 -3.90 -7.96
N LYS A 34 14.93 -3.32 -6.84
CA LYS A 34 16.23 -2.64 -6.70
C LYS A 34 17.21 -3.41 -5.83
N GLY A 35 16.75 -4.49 -5.21
CA GLY A 35 17.54 -5.33 -4.32
C GLY A 35 17.03 -6.76 -4.34
N VAL A 36 17.90 -7.70 -3.99
CA VAL A 36 17.48 -9.06 -3.67
C VAL A 36 18.43 -9.69 -2.68
N THR A 37 17.85 -10.40 -1.73
CA THR A 37 18.59 -11.21 -0.77
C THR A 37 18.43 -12.69 -1.08
N ARG A 38 19.54 -13.42 -0.94
CA ARG A 38 19.59 -14.88 -0.94
C ARG A 38 20.15 -15.34 0.41
N PRO A 39 19.31 -15.44 1.45
CA PRO A 39 19.77 -15.70 2.81
C PRO A 39 20.57 -16.99 2.93
N GLN A 40 20.20 -18.04 2.16
CA GLN A 40 20.88 -19.32 2.15
C GLN A 40 22.36 -19.26 1.70
N PHE A 41 22.75 -18.21 0.96
CA PHE A 41 24.11 -18.01 0.47
C PHE A 41 24.82 -16.84 1.16
N GLY A 42 24.15 -16.11 2.06
CA GLY A 42 24.67 -14.89 2.67
C GLY A 42 24.97 -13.83 1.63
N VAL A 43 24.09 -13.65 0.64
CA VAL A 43 24.30 -12.72 -0.48
C VAL A 43 23.16 -11.72 -0.55
N ILE A 44 23.52 -10.45 -0.69
CA ILE A 44 22.64 -9.34 -1.08
C ILE A 44 23.17 -8.78 -2.41
N ILE A 45 22.28 -8.54 -3.36
CA ILE A 45 22.59 -7.91 -4.63
C ILE A 45 21.75 -6.64 -4.71
N LEU A 46 22.38 -5.49 -4.91
CA LEU A 46 21.73 -4.19 -5.00
C LEU A 46 21.99 -3.57 -6.36
N GLN A 47 20.98 -2.93 -6.93
CA GLN A 47 21.14 -2.09 -8.10
C GLN A 47 21.39 -0.64 -7.68
N THR A 48 22.53 -0.07 -8.11
CA THR A 48 22.94 1.30 -7.80
C THR A 48 22.66 2.30 -8.93
N ALA A 49 22.22 1.82 -10.09
CA ALA A 49 21.87 2.67 -11.23
C ALA A 49 20.67 3.59 -10.91
N ASN A 50 20.86 4.90 -11.10
CA ASN A 50 19.82 5.93 -10.97
C ASN A 50 19.05 5.91 -9.64
N ILE A 51 19.73 5.57 -8.53
CA ILE A 51 19.15 5.56 -7.19
C ILE A 51 19.82 6.60 -6.30
N GLU A 52 19.02 7.38 -5.59
CA GLU A 52 19.53 8.37 -4.65
C GLU A 52 20.17 7.68 -3.42
N PRO A 53 21.21 8.25 -2.79
CA PRO A 53 21.88 7.62 -1.64
C PRO A 53 20.94 7.25 -0.48
N THR A 54 19.91 8.07 -0.25
CA THR A 54 18.91 7.82 0.79
C THR A 54 18.00 6.64 0.44
N GLU A 55 17.64 6.50 -0.83
CA GLU A 55 16.86 5.37 -1.33
C GLU A 55 17.70 4.09 -1.29
N LEU A 56 18.96 4.14 -1.74
CA LEU A 56 19.88 3.00 -1.66
C LEU A 56 20.06 2.49 -0.22
N THR A 57 20.19 3.42 0.74
CA THR A 57 20.27 3.08 2.17
C THR A 57 19.00 2.36 2.64
N SER A 58 17.84 2.81 2.18
CA SER A 58 16.56 2.17 2.49
C SER A 58 16.48 0.77 1.88
N VAL A 59 16.85 0.60 0.61
CA VAL A 59 16.88 -0.72 -0.05
C VAL A 59 17.85 -1.65 0.67
N LEU A 60 19.04 -1.18 1.04
CA LEU A 60 19.99 -1.99 1.80
C LEU A 60 19.42 -2.43 3.16
N ARG A 61 18.77 -1.54 3.91
CA ARG A 61 18.12 -1.92 5.19
C ARG A 61 17.00 -2.95 4.98
N HIS A 62 16.24 -2.82 3.90
CA HIS A 62 15.21 -3.79 3.51
C HIS A 62 15.84 -5.17 3.24
N GLU A 63 16.89 -5.24 2.44
CA GLU A 63 17.58 -6.50 2.13
C GLU A 63 18.31 -7.09 3.35
N LEU A 64 18.88 -6.25 4.22
CA LEU A 64 19.48 -6.71 5.47
C LEU A 64 18.45 -7.36 6.40
N TRP A 65 17.21 -6.89 6.40
CA TRP A 65 16.13 -7.53 7.15
C TRP A 65 15.85 -8.94 6.65
N HIS A 66 15.75 -9.13 5.33
CA HIS A 66 15.60 -10.46 4.71
C HIS A 66 16.75 -11.40 5.09
N ALA A 67 17.98 -10.88 5.11
CA ALA A 67 19.16 -11.66 5.50
C ALA A 67 19.08 -12.06 6.98
N TRP A 68 18.73 -11.12 7.86
CA TRP A 68 18.58 -11.37 9.29
C TRP A 68 17.49 -12.40 9.58
N LEU A 69 16.33 -12.25 8.94
CA LEU A 69 15.19 -13.14 9.12
C LEU A 69 15.50 -14.56 8.62
N GLY A 70 16.04 -14.67 7.41
CA GLY A 70 16.39 -15.96 6.81
C GLY A 70 17.50 -16.70 7.55
N HIS A 71 18.45 -15.98 8.16
CA HIS A 71 19.47 -16.60 9.01
C HIS A 71 18.93 -16.96 10.40
N GLY A 72 18.16 -16.06 11.03
CA GLY A 72 17.66 -16.22 12.40
C GLY A 72 16.52 -17.23 12.56
N LEU A 73 15.76 -17.49 11.49
CA LEU A 73 14.60 -18.38 11.46
C LEU A 73 14.72 -19.44 10.34
N LYS A 74 15.92 -19.99 10.17
CA LYS A 74 16.22 -20.99 9.14
C LYS A 74 15.24 -22.18 9.21
N GLY A 75 14.58 -22.47 8.08
CA GLY A 75 13.62 -23.58 7.95
C GLY A 75 12.19 -23.25 8.36
N VAL A 76 11.93 -22.05 8.87
CA VAL A 76 10.58 -21.55 9.14
C VAL A 76 10.01 -20.95 7.86
N LYS A 77 8.83 -21.41 7.43
CA LYS A 77 8.09 -20.76 6.34
C LYS A 77 7.33 -19.56 6.90
N ILE A 78 7.83 -18.36 6.63
CA ILE A 78 7.19 -17.10 7.00
C ILE A 78 6.39 -16.61 5.77
N PRO A 79 5.11 -16.27 5.91
CA PRO A 79 4.33 -15.68 4.84
C PRO A 79 4.96 -14.39 4.34
N ARG A 80 4.92 -14.19 3.02
CA ARG A 80 5.62 -13.09 2.37
C ARG A 80 5.09 -11.74 2.80
N TRP A 81 3.79 -11.62 3.08
CA TRP A 81 3.21 -10.36 3.55
C TRP A 81 3.85 -9.86 4.86
N PHE A 82 4.20 -10.76 5.78
CA PHE A 82 4.79 -10.37 7.05
C PHE A 82 6.26 -10.02 6.88
N ASP A 83 6.99 -10.83 6.10
CA ASP A 83 8.38 -10.59 5.74
C ASP A 83 8.55 -9.23 5.03
N GLU A 84 7.82 -8.99 3.93
CA GLU A 84 7.86 -7.71 3.21
C GLU A 84 7.36 -6.56 4.08
N GLY A 85 6.28 -6.75 4.84
CA GLY A 85 5.71 -5.70 5.68
C GLY A 85 6.68 -5.24 6.77
N THR A 86 7.37 -6.18 7.42
CA THR A 86 8.41 -5.87 8.41
C THR A 86 9.66 -5.28 7.75
N ALA A 87 10.08 -5.79 6.59
CA ALA A 87 11.19 -5.25 5.81
C ALA A 87 10.97 -3.78 5.40
N VAL A 88 9.78 -3.46 4.89
CA VAL A 88 9.37 -2.09 4.55
C VAL A 88 9.32 -1.18 5.77
N LEU A 89 8.85 -1.70 6.91
CA LEU A 89 8.76 -0.93 8.13
C LEU A 89 10.14 -0.56 8.68
N VAL A 90 11.10 -1.48 8.68
CA VAL A 90 12.46 -1.25 9.19
C VAL A 90 13.35 -0.50 8.20
N SER A 91 13.05 -0.58 6.89
CA SER A 91 13.83 0.12 5.86
C SER A 91 13.77 1.63 6.01
N GLY A 92 12.65 2.15 6.53
CA GLY A 92 12.39 3.59 6.62
C GLY A 92 12.05 4.22 5.26
N GLN A 93 11.66 3.41 4.27
CA GLN A 93 11.23 3.93 2.98
C GLN A 93 9.99 4.81 3.10
N LYS A 94 9.79 5.70 2.13
CA LYS A 94 8.61 6.56 2.07
C LYS A 94 7.36 5.73 1.80
N THR A 95 6.48 5.61 2.79
CA THR A 95 5.20 4.87 2.70
C THR A 95 3.98 5.79 2.63
N SER A 96 4.19 7.11 2.43
CA SER A 96 3.11 8.10 2.44
C SER A 96 2.03 7.87 1.39
N ARG A 97 2.29 7.14 0.30
CA ARG A 97 1.26 6.85 -0.72
C ARG A 97 0.51 5.54 -0.49
N TYR A 98 0.92 4.72 0.47
CA TYR A 98 0.36 3.37 0.65
C TYR A 98 -1.11 3.39 1.03
N HIS A 99 -1.53 4.36 1.85
CA HIS A 99 -2.93 4.53 2.18
C HIS A 99 -3.79 4.89 0.95
N VAL A 100 -3.23 5.62 -0.03
CA VAL A 100 -3.94 5.95 -1.28
C VAL A 100 -4.04 4.71 -2.16
N VAL A 101 -2.96 3.95 -2.30
CA VAL A 101 -2.91 2.70 -3.07
C VAL A 101 -3.96 1.71 -2.55
N VAL A 102 -3.99 1.48 -1.23
CA VAL A 102 -4.97 0.59 -0.61
C VAL A 102 -6.38 1.15 -0.70
N SER A 103 -6.57 2.47 -0.57
CA SER A 103 -7.88 3.10 -0.76
C SER A 103 -8.46 2.89 -2.16
N ARG A 104 -7.62 2.98 -3.20
CA ARG A 104 -8.04 2.66 -4.57
C ARG A 104 -8.44 1.19 -4.69
N ALA A 105 -7.65 0.28 -4.11
CA ALA A 105 -7.97 -1.15 -4.12
C ALA A 105 -9.27 -1.48 -3.37
N LEU A 106 -9.58 -0.77 -2.27
CA LEU A 106 -10.88 -0.87 -1.59
C LEU A 106 -12.03 -0.45 -2.50
N LEU A 107 -11.87 0.64 -3.26
CA LEU A 107 -12.89 1.13 -4.20
C LEU A 107 -13.10 0.17 -5.38
N THR A 108 -12.01 -0.38 -5.92
CA THR A 108 -12.05 -1.32 -7.05
C THR A 108 -12.28 -2.77 -6.63
N LYS A 109 -12.43 -3.04 -5.34
CA LYS A 109 -12.56 -4.39 -4.76
C LYS A 109 -11.45 -5.34 -5.20
N SER A 110 -10.22 -4.83 -5.22
CA SER A 110 -9.04 -5.53 -5.72
C SER A 110 -7.95 -5.68 -4.66
N LEU A 111 -8.33 -5.68 -3.37
CA LEU A 111 -7.40 -6.06 -2.30
C LEU A 111 -6.89 -7.48 -2.54
N LEU A 112 -5.65 -7.73 -2.12
CA LEU A 112 -5.07 -9.07 -2.16
C LEU A 112 -5.27 -9.72 -0.80
N SER A 113 -5.66 -11.00 -0.80
CA SER A 113 -5.49 -11.82 0.42
C SER A 113 -4.01 -11.86 0.82
N LEU A 114 -3.75 -12.05 2.11
CA LEU A 114 -2.38 -12.09 2.62
C LEU A 114 -1.59 -13.28 2.05
N ASP A 115 -2.27 -14.38 1.71
CA ASP A 115 -1.66 -15.53 1.06
C ASP A 115 -1.32 -15.25 -0.43
N GLU A 116 -2.08 -14.40 -1.13
CA GLU A 116 -1.74 -14.00 -2.51
C GLU A 116 -0.42 -13.22 -2.59
N VAL A 117 0.01 -12.57 -1.50
CA VAL A 117 1.28 -11.84 -1.45
C VAL A 117 2.50 -12.76 -1.59
N ASP A 118 2.37 -14.07 -1.34
CA ASP A 118 3.44 -15.04 -1.55
C ASP A 118 3.95 -15.05 -3.00
N ASP A 119 3.11 -14.66 -3.97
CA ASP A 119 3.45 -14.57 -5.39
C ASP A 119 3.92 -13.17 -5.83
N VAL A 120 4.25 -12.25 -4.91
CA VAL A 120 4.57 -10.84 -5.22
C VAL A 120 5.63 -10.65 -6.31
N LEU A 121 6.64 -11.51 -6.36
CA LEU A 121 7.71 -11.44 -7.38
C LEU A 121 7.22 -11.79 -8.79
N ARG A 122 6.02 -12.34 -8.95
CA ARG A 122 5.39 -12.63 -10.26
C ARG A 122 4.48 -11.49 -10.71
N PHE A 123 4.26 -10.48 -9.86
CA PHE A 123 3.33 -9.41 -10.13
C PHE A 123 3.95 -8.31 -11.01
N GLN A 124 3.07 -7.69 -11.80
CA GLN A 124 3.38 -6.41 -12.42
C GLN A 124 3.49 -5.32 -11.35
N LEU A 125 4.22 -4.25 -11.66
CA LEU A 125 4.57 -3.17 -10.73
C LEU A 125 3.38 -2.67 -9.90
N GLY A 126 2.23 -2.40 -10.51
CA GLY A 126 1.06 -1.88 -9.80
C GLY A 126 0.51 -2.85 -8.74
N LYS A 127 0.43 -4.15 -9.06
CA LYS A 127 -0.04 -5.18 -8.12
C LYS A 127 1.01 -5.46 -7.04
N ALA A 128 2.30 -5.41 -7.39
CA ALA A 128 3.39 -5.50 -6.41
C ALA A 128 3.36 -4.32 -5.41
N GLN A 129 3.12 -3.09 -5.88
CA GLN A 129 2.96 -1.92 -5.01
C GLN A 129 1.79 -2.07 -4.04
N LEU A 130 0.67 -2.65 -4.48
CA LEU A 130 -0.45 -2.96 -3.61
C LEU A 130 -0.05 -4.00 -2.56
N ALA A 131 0.59 -5.09 -2.96
CA ALA A 131 1.08 -6.12 -2.04
C ALA A 131 2.01 -5.53 -0.96
N TYR A 132 2.96 -4.66 -1.33
CA TYR A 132 3.82 -3.95 -0.38
C TYR A 132 3.03 -3.03 0.56
N ALA A 133 2.02 -2.33 0.04
CA ALA A 133 1.19 -1.43 0.83
C ALA A 133 0.33 -2.19 1.85
N GLU A 134 -0.32 -3.27 1.44
CA GLU A 134 -1.13 -4.14 2.33
C GLU A 134 -0.25 -4.79 3.39
N SER A 135 0.90 -5.35 3.00
CA SER A 135 1.89 -5.95 3.90
C SER A 135 2.35 -4.97 4.97
N PHE A 136 2.74 -3.76 4.58
CA PHE A 136 3.16 -2.72 5.51
C PHE A 136 2.03 -2.33 6.46
N LEU A 137 0.81 -2.11 5.96
CA LEU A 137 -0.32 -1.72 6.80
C LEU A 137 -0.77 -2.85 7.74
N ALA A 138 -0.63 -4.11 7.33
CA ALA A 138 -0.93 -5.27 8.16
C ALA A 138 0.03 -5.34 9.36
N VAL A 139 1.34 -5.24 9.11
CA VAL A 139 2.35 -5.19 10.19
C VAL A 139 2.18 -3.95 11.05
N GLN A 140 1.88 -2.80 10.46
CA GLN A 140 1.59 -1.57 11.20
C GLN A 140 0.35 -1.74 12.09
N TYR A 141 -0.69 -2.44 11.64
CA TYR A 141 -1.87 -2.75 12.46
C TYR A 141 -1.49 -3.61 13.66
N LEU A 142 -0.68 -4.66 13.47
CA LEU A 142 -0.18 -5.49 14.57
C LEU A 142 0.60 -4.65 15.59
N ILE A 143 1.46 -3.75 15.12
CA ILE A 143 2.23 -2.87 16.02
C ILE A 143 1.32 -1.86 16.72
N ASN A 144 0.29 -1.33 16.07
CA ASN A 144 -0.63 -0.40 16.75
C ASN A 144 -1.43 -1.09 17.86
N LYS A 145 -1.75 -2.38 17.71
CA LYS A 145 -2.57 -3.13 18.68
C LYS A 145 -1.75 -3.84 19.76
N TRP A 146 -0.59 -4.40 19.42
CA TRP A 146 0.27 -5.14 20.35
C TRP A 146 1.63 -4.47 20.64
N HIS A 147 1.88 -3.29 20.07
CA HIS A 147 3.15 -2.58 20.17
C HIS A 147 4.33 -3.40 19.61
N TRP A 148 5.53 -2.81 19.63
CA TRP A 148 6.76 -3.54 19.29
C TRP A 148 7.04 -4.73 20.22
N ALA A 149 6.50 -4.69 21.45
CA ALA A 149 6.61 -5.79 22.39
C ALA A 149 5.93 -7.07 21.87
N GLY A 150 4.75 -6.94 21.26
CA GLY A 150 4.03 -8.07 20.64
C GLY A 150 4.82 -8.72 19.50
N ILE A 151 5.38 -7.90 18.60
CA ILE A 151 6.21 -8.42 17.49
C ILE A 151 7.45 -9.15 18.00
N ARG A 152 8.12 -8.60 19.04
CA ARG A 152 9.28 -9.27 19.67
C ARG A 152 8.88 -10.57 20.34
N ASN A 153 7.75 -10.61 21.04
CA ASN A 153 7.23 -11.81 21.66
C ASN A 153 6.90 -12.88 20.59
N PHE A 154 6.29 -12.47 19.48
CA PHE A 154 6.02 -13.36 18.36
C PHE A 154 7.30 -14.00 17.81
N PHE A 155 8.36 -13.22 17.55
CA PHE A 155 9.65 -13.79 17.13
C PHE A 155 10.27 -14.72 18.17
N ALA A 156 10.13 -14.42 19.47
CA ALA A 156 10.63 -15.27 20.54
C ALA A 156 9.89 -16.62 20.61
N ILE A 157 8.57 -16.62 20.38
CA ILE A 157 7.75 -17.83 20.27
C ILE A 157 8.16 -18.61 19.03
N LEU A 158 8.19 -17.95 17.86
CA LEU A 158 8.50 -18.58 16.57
C LEU A 158 9.89 -19.25 16.54
N LYS A 159 10.87 -18.67 17.26
CA LYS A 159 12.20 -19.28 17.41
C LYS A 159 12.18 -20.58 18.23
N LYS A 160 11.30 -20.69 19.23
CA LYS A 160 11.14 -21.90 20.05
C LYS A 160 10.25 -22.93 19.37
N GLN A 161 9.27 -22.47 18.60
CA GLN A 161 8.29 -23.26 17.91
C GLN A 161 8.23 -22.82 16.44
N PRO A 162 8.95 -23.49 15.53
CA PRO A 162 9.06 -23.11 14.11
C PRO A 162 7.80 -23.45 13.29
N ASP A 163 6.63 -23.06 13.80
CA ASP A 163 5.31 -23.24 13.20
C ASP A 163 4.61 -21.88 13.17
N TRP A 164 4.40 -21.34 11.97
CA TRP A 164 3.87 -19.99 11.78
C TRP A 164 2.48 -19.83 12.41
N GLN A 165 1.50 -20.64 11.99
CA GLN A 165 0.11 -20.54 12.45
C GLN A 165 0.01 -20.66 13.97
N LYS A 166 0.69 -21.64 14.58
CA LYS A 166 0.64 -21.83 16.03
C LYS A 166 1.30 -20.68 16.78
N SER A 167 2.46 -20.21 16.30
CA SER A 167 3.17 -19.09 16.92
C SER A 167 2.40 -17.79 16.81
N PHE A 168 1.75 -17.56 15.66
CA PHE A 168 0.95 -16.37 15.40
C PHE A 168 -0.27 -16.35 16.32
N THR A 169 -0.98 -17.49 16.42
CA THR A 169 -2.11 -17.67 17.34
C THR A 169 -1.69 -17.47 18.79
N GLN A 170 -0.56 -18.05 19.21
CA GLN A 170 -0.08 -17.88 20.57
C GLN A 170 0.34 -16.44 20.89
N ALA A 171 0.91 -15.72 19.93
CA ALA A 171 1.40 -14.36 20.15
C ALA A 171 0.28 -13.31 20.10
N PHE A 172 -0.69 -13.47 19.21
CA PHE A 172 -1.71 -12.46 18.92
C PHE A 172 -3.13 -12.86 19.32
N GLY A 173 -3.35 -14.13 19.71
CA GLY A 173 -4.64 -14.65 20.18
C GLY A 173 -5.64 -14.96 19.09
N MET A 174 -5.22 -14.94 17.82
CA MET A 174 -6.02 -15.20 16.62
C MET A 174 -5.14 -15.85 15.56
N ASP A 175 -5.72 -16.65 14.67
CA ASP A 175 -4.97 -17.17 13.53
C ASP A 175 -4.81 -16.10 12.42
N GLN A 176 -4.09 -16.44 11.35
CA GLN A 176 -3.84 -15.51 10.25
C GLN A 176 -5.11 -15.15 9.48
N TYR A 177 -6.04 -16.08 9.31
CA TYR A 177 -7.26 -15.85 8.51
C TYR A 177 -8.22 -14.93 9.27
N GLU A 178 -8.37 -15.14 10.59
CA GLU A 178 -9.12 -14.23 11.46
C GLU A 178 -8.46 -12.84 11.50
N PHE A 179 -7.12 -12.79 11.56
CA PHE A 179 -6.39 -11.53 11.46
C PHE A 179 -6.67 -10.79 10.14
N GLU A 180 -6.65 -11.49 9.01
CA GLU A 180 -6.93 -10.92 7.69
C GLU A 180 -8.32 -10.28 7.64
N GLU A 181 -9.35 -10.96 8.13
CA GLU A 181 -10.71 -10.43 8.17
C GLU A 181 -10.79 -9.15 9.03
N ILE A 182 -10.22 -9.19 10.23
CA ILE A 182 -10.18 -8.04 11.14
C ILE A 182 -9.43 -6.87 10.50
N PHE A 183 -8.30 -7.17 9.86
CA PHE A 183 -7.45 -6.18 9.19
C PHE A 183 -8.17 -5.53 8.01
N PHE A 184 -8.81 -6.31 7.14
CA PHE A 184 -9.54 -5.76 5.99
C PHE A 184 -10.73 -4.91 6.43
N ASN A 185 -11.46 -5.33 7.47
CA ASN A 185 -12.52 -4.51 8.06
C ASN A 185 -11.97 -3.17 8.59
N TYR A 186 -10.81 -3.18 9.23
CA TYR A 186 -10.11 -1.96 9.64
C TYR A 186 -9.72 -1.08 8.44
N LEU A 187 -9.21 -1.66 7.34
CA LEU A 187 -8.88 -0.92 6.13
C LEU A 187 -10.11 -0.23 5.54
N HIS A 188 -11.25 -0.93 5.46
CA HIS A 188 -12.52 -0.39 5.01
C HIS A 188 -12.99 0.79 5.86
N GLN A 189 -12.85 0.73 7.18
CA GLN A 189 -13.29 1.80 8.07
C GLN A 189 -12.36 3.02 7.99
N LYS A 190 -11.03 2.79 7.95
CA LYS A 190 -10.05 3.87 8.07
C LYS A 190 -9.68 4.53 6.75
N TYR A 191 -9.59 3.75 5.66
CA TYR A 191 -8.96 4.20 4.42
C TYR A 191 -9.91 4.28 3.22
N ARG A 192 -11.21 4.00 3.37
CA ARG A 192 -12.15 3.99 2.23
C ARG A 192 -12.20 5.28 1.41
N TRP A 193 -11.90 6.44 2.02
CA TRP A 193 -11.96 7.74 1.34
C TRP A 193 -10.59 8.36 1.02
N ASN A 194 -9.49 7.69 1.39
CA ASN A 194 -8.14 8.23 1.21
C ASN A 194 -7.71 8.37 -0.26
N PHE A 195 -8.39 7.72 -1.21
CA PHE A 195 -8.17 7.90 -2.64
C PHE A 195 -8.42 9.35 -3.09
N LEU A 196 -9.25 10.10 -2.34
CA LEU A 196 -9.51 11.51 -2.57
C LEU A 196 -8.30 12.41 -2.30
N LEU A 197 -7.28 11.94 -1.58
CA LEU A 197 -6.06 12.72 -1.33
C LEU A 197 -5.19 12.88 -2.59
N ASP A 198 -5.28 11.94 -3.53
CA ASP A 198 -4.66 12.07 -4.86
C ASP A 198 -5.53 12.88 -5.84
N ALA A 199 -6.70 13.38 -5.41
CA ALA A 199 -7.72 13.97 -6.28
C ALA A 199 -7.44 15.39 -6.77
N ASN A 200 -6.18 15.84 -6.75
CA ASN A 200 -5.79 17.14 -7.32
C ASN A 200 -6.36 17.33 -8.74
N LEU A 201 -6.31 16.28 -9.59
CA LEU A 201 -6.88 16.31 -10.94
C LEU A 201 -8.43 16.37 -10.96
N TYR A 202 -9.12 15.73 -10.02
CA TYR A 202 -10.58 15.72 -9.96
C TYR A 202 -11.14 17.01 -9.35
N LEU A 203 -10.43 17.66 -8.43
CA LEU A 203 -10.85 18.94 -7.88
C LEU A 203 -10.93 20.01 -8.97
N TRP A 204 -9.91 20.09 -9.84
CA TRP A 204 -9.89 21.07 -10.93
C TRP A 204 -10.86 20.77 -12.08
N THR A 205 -11.42 19.56 -12.17
CA THR A 205 -12.38 19.18 -13.23
C THR A 205 -13.82 19.06 -12.72
N ALA A 206 -14.02 18.47 -11.54
CA ALA A 206 -15.34 18.32 -10.92
C ALA A 206 -15.87 19.63 -10.35
N LEU A 207 -15.02 20.50 -9.79
CA LEU A 207 -15.47 21.76 -9.20
C LEU A 207 -16.07 22.72 -10.25
N PRO A 208 -15.44 22.96 -11.43
CA PRO A 208 -16.07 23.75 -12.48
C PRO A 208 -17.38 23.13 -13.01
N LEU A 209 -17.44 21.80 -13.12
CA LEU A 209 -18.67 21.11 -13.54
C LEU A 209 -19.80 21.28 -12.52
N LEU A 210 -19.50 21.19 -11.22
CA LEU A 210 -20.48 21.44 -10.15
C LEU A 210 -20.96 22.89 -10.15
N VAL A 211 -20.04 23.85 -10.34
CA VAL A 211 -20.40 25.28 -10.45
C VAL A 211 -21.25 25.54 -11.68
N LEU A 212 -20.92 24.95 -12.83
CA LEU A 212 -21.70 25.06 -14.06
C LEU A 212 -23.10 24.45 -13.89
N LEU A 213 -23.18 23.28 -13.25
CA LEU A 213 -24.44 22.59 -12.99
C LEU A 213 -25.32 23.38 -12.01
N ALA A 214 -24.74 23.93 -10.94
CA ALA A 214 -25.42 24.83 -10.02
C ALA A 214 -25.91 26.11 -10.73
N PHE A 215 -25.08 26.72 -11.59
CA PHE A 215 -25.45 27.87 -12.39
C PHE A 215 -26.63 27.56 -13.32
N ILE A 216 -26.62 26.41 -14.00
CA ILE A 216 -27.73 25.96 -14.85
C ILE A 216 -29.00 25.79 -14.02
N ILE A 217 -28.94 25.11 -12.87
CA ILE A 217 -30.09 24.93 -11.98
C ILE A 217 -30.66 26.29 -11.54
N ILE A 218 -29.80 27.19 -11.05
CA ILE A 218 -30.21 28.53 -10.61
C ILE A 218 -30.84 29.31 -11.77
N ARG A 219 -30.26 29.24 -12.96
CA ARG A 219 -30.78 29.94 -14.14
C ARG A 219 -32.16 29.38 -14.55
N LEU A 220 -32.35 28.08 -14.48
CA LEU A 220 -33.63 27.44 -14.76
C LEU A 220 -34.69 27.79 -13.71
N GLN A 221 -34.31 27.86 -12.42
CA GLN A 221 -35.21 28.28 -11.34
C GLN A 221 -35.57 29.77 -11.47
N ASN A 222 -34.60 30.64 -11.71
CA ASN A 222 -34.83 32.08 -11.86
C ASN A 222 -35.75 32.42 -13.04
N ARG A 223 -35.71 31.66 -14.13
CA ARG A 223 -36.67 31.81 -15.24
C ARG A 223 -38.12 31.57 -14.80
N ARG A 224 -38.35 30.61 -13.90
CA ARG A 224 -39.69 30.34 -13.35
C ARG A 224 -40.15 31.47 -12.43
N THR A 225 -39.23 32.02 -11.64
CA THR A 225 -39.50 33.16 -10.74
C THR A 225 -39.84 34.43 -11.53
N VAL A 226 -39.08 34.76 -12.58
CA VAL A 226 -39.32 35.95 -13.41
C VAL A 226 -40.66 35.85 -14.16
N ASN A 227 -40.98 34.69 -14.73
CA ASN A 227 -42.28 34.49 -15.40
C ASN A 227 -43.47 34.67 -14.45
N ARG A 228 -43.32 34.29 -13.17
CA ARG A 228 -44.34 34.53 -12.14
C ARG A 228 -44.52 36.03 -11.88
N TRP A 229 -43.42 36.76 -11.69
CA TRP A 229 -43.47 38.22 -11.48
C TRP A 229 -44.02 38.98 -12.69
N GLU A 230 -43.77 38.52 -13.92
CA GLU A 230 -44.37 39.12 -15.12
C GLU A 230 -45.88 38.91 -15.20
N GLN A 231 -46.39 37.76 -14.74
CA GLN A 231 -47.84 37.51 -14.65
C GLN A 231 -48.49 38.35 -13.55
N GLU A 232 -47.86 38.47 -12.38
CA GLU A 232 -48.31 39.31 -11.28
C GLU A 232 -48.31 40.80 -11.68
N THR A 233 -47.27 41.27 -12.36
CA THR A 233 -47.19 42.66 -12.86
C THR A 233 -48.26 42.93 -13.93
N LYS A 234 -48.53 41.98 -14.83
CA LYS A 234 -49.61 42.11 -15.84
C LYS A 234 -51.00 42.07 -15.21
N TYR A 235 -51.19 41.25 -14.17
CA TYR A 235 -52.42 41.21 -13.40
C TYR A 235 -52.69 42.57 -12.71
N PHE A 236 -51.68 43.16 -12.09
CA PHE A 236 -51.76 44.50 -11.47
C PHE A 236 -51.84 45.67 -12.47
N GLN A 237 -51.53 45.45 -13.74
CA GLN A 237 -51.64 46.46 -14.82
C GLN A 237 -52.89 46.26 -15.70
N SER A 238 -53.74 45.28 -15.40
CA SER A 238 -55.02 45.09 -16.07
C SER A 238 -55.97 46.24 -15.72
N PRO A 239 -56.71 46.86 -16.68
CA PRO A 239 -57.49 48.08 -16.43
C PRO A 239 -58.72 47.92 -15.53
N GLU A 240 -58.99 46.74 -14.98
CA GLU A 240 -60.23 46.44 -14.26
C GLU A 240 -60.29 47.02 -12.82
N ASP A 241 -59.17 47.53 -12.28
CA ASP A 241 -59.11 48.07 -10.91
C ASP A 241 -59.26 49.60 -10.79
N TYR A 242 -59.69 50.29 -11.86
CA TYR A 242 -59.93 51.76 -11.84
C TYR A 242 -61.39 52.18 -12.08
N GLU A 243 -62.37 51.28 -12.00
CA GLU A 243 -63.79 51.66 -12.02
C GLU A 243 -64.42 51.58 -10.62
N THR A 244 -64.42 52.73 -9.92
CA THR A 244 -65.38 53.09 -8.86
C THR A 244 -66.23 54.25 -9.32
#